data_AF-A0A9C6WDP6-F1
#
_entry.id   AF-A0A9C6WDP6-F1
#
_cell.length_a   1.000
_cell.length_b   1.000
_cell.length_c   1.000
_cell.angle_alpha   90.00
_cell.angle_beta   90.00
_cell.angle_gamma   90.00
#
_symmetry.space_group_name_H-M   'P 1'
#
loop_
_entity.id
_entity.type
_entity.pdbx_description
1 polymer ?
#
loop_
_entity_poly.entity_id
_entity_poly.type
_entity_poly.pdbx_seq_one_letter_code
_entity_poly.pdbx_strand_id
1 'polypeptide(L)'
;MLAFCIQTFLGQFSTSGAISAFRVSPIFKGIGYSILLLNLGTLTYYSVNAAVPLIYAVNTLHDVLPWMSCNNTWNSPNCSTHNSYDVDEDDQKPHSTVEYFHSMIGSIRDGSGAWSLSWSMVLAIVGIWVVVLLLLLNRVSIIGKVMFNAVPFFCPLPISLAASQRCPNSGLFSSSLSSF
;
A
#
# COMPACT_ATOMS: atom_id res chain seq x y z
N MET A 1 4.53 1.07 -26.21
CA MET A 1 3.74 -0.03 -26.82
C MET A 1 4.62 -1.19 -27.28
N LEU A 2 5.58 -0.98 -28.18
CA LEU A 2 6.43 -2.07 -28.70
C LEU A 2 7.23 -2.83 -27.63
N ALA A 3 7.84 -2.12 -26.66
CA ALA A 3 8.57 -2.75 -25.56
C ALA A 3 7.69 -3.69 -24.71
N PHE A 4 6.46 -3.28 -24.43
CA PHE A 4 5.48 -4.08 -23.68
C PHE A 4 5.07 -5.34 -24.45
N CYS A 5 4.84 -5.23 -25.77
CA CYS A 5 4.52 -6.38 -26.61
C CYS A 5 5.67 -7.40 -26.61
N ILE A 6 6.91 -6.96 -26.81
CA ILE A 6 8.09 -7.83 -26.85
C ILE A 6 8.26 -8.58 -25.53
N GLN A 7 8.12 -7.89 -24.40
CA GLN A 7 8.23 -8.49 -23.07
C GLN A 7 7.12 -9.51 -22.80
N THR A 8 5.89 -9.24 -23.27
CA THR A 8 4.76 -10.17 -23.14
C THR A 8 4.97 -11.41 -24.00
N PHE A 9 5.42 -11.27 -25.25
CA PHE A 9 5.75 -12.41 -26.11
C PHE A 9 6.88 -13.27 -25.52
N LEU A 10 7.97 -12.65 -25.05
CA LEU A 10 9.07 -13.36 -24.37
C LEU A 10 8.59 -14.15 -23.14
N GLY A 11 7.68 -13.58 -22.34
CA GLY A 11 7.09 -14.25 -21.19
C GLY A 11 6.21 -15.45 -21.56
N GLN A 12 5.45 -15.37 -22.65
CA GLN A 12 4.59 -16.44 -23.13
C GLN A 12 5.37 -17.60 -23.78
N PHE A 13 6.46 -17.32 -24.49
CA PHE A 13 7.32 -18.36 -25.09
C PHE A 13 8.25 -19.02 -24.07
N SER A 14 8.55 -18.35 -22.95
CA SER A 14 9.32 -18.94 -21.86
C SER A 14 8.41 -19.68 -20.88
N THR A 15 8.10 -20.93 -21.16
CA THR A 15 7.36 -21.84 -20.24
C THR A 15 8.13 -22.14 -18.93
N SER A 16 9.37 -21.67 -18.81
CA SER A 16 10.22 -21.80 -17.63
C SER A 16 10.50 -20.42 -17.01
N GLY A 17 10.78 -20.36 -15.70
CA GLY A 17 11.10 -19.09 -15.02
C GLY A 17 12.24 -18.33 -15.70
N ALA A 18 12.28 -17.00 -15.59
CA ALA A 18 13.21 -16.14 -16.34
C ALA A 18 14.68 -16.60 -16.31
N ILE A 19 15.13 -17.17 -15.19
CA ILE A 19 16.50 -17.70 -15.02
C ILE A 19 16.77 -18.96 -15.87
N SER A 20 15.74 -19.78 -16.10
CA SER A 20 15.82 -21.01 -16.91
C SER A 20 15.73 -20.70 -18.41
N ALA A 21 14.97 -19.67 -18.80
CA ALA A 21 14.86 -19.17 -20.18
C ALA A 21 16.23 -18.79 -20.78
N PHE A 22 17.09 -18.17 -19.96
CA PHE A 22 18.41 -17.70 -20.37
C PHE A 22 19.50 -18.78 -20.39
N ARG A 23 19.16 -20.08 -20.23
CA ARG A 23 20.14 -21.16 -20.46
C ARG A 23 20.62 -21.24 -21.92
N VAL A 24 19.86 -20.69 -22.87
CA VAL A 24 20.18 -20.72 -24.31
C VAL A 24 21.32 -19.75 -24.68
N SER A 25 21.55 -18.68 -23.89
CA SER A 25 22.66 -17.75 -24.12
C SER A 25 23.29 -17.27 -22.78
N PRO A 26 24.56 -17.60 -22.50
CA PRO A 26 25.20 -17.30 -21.22
C PRO A 26 25.36 -15.80 -20.94
N ILE A 27 25.33 -14.94 -21.96
CA ILE A 27 25.41 -13.48 -21.84
C ILE A 27 24.17 -12.91 -21.12
N PHE A 28 22.98 -13.48 -21.34
CA PHE A 28 21.74 -12.99 -20.74
C PHE A 28 21.51 -13.49 -19.31
N LYS A 29 22.38 -14.39 -18.81
CA LYS A 29 22.28 -14.92 -17.45
C LYS A 29 22.47 -13.85 -16.38
N GLY A 30 23.37 -12.88 -16.62
CA GLY A 30 23.58 -11.74 -15.74
C GLY A 30 22.35 -10.85 -15.61
N ILE A 31 21.66 -10.59 -16.73
CA ILE A 31 20.42 -9.80 -16.76
C ILE A 31 19.33 -10.47 -15.94
N GLY A 32 19.22 -11.81 -16.00
CA GLY A 32 18.29 -12.57 -15.16
C GLY A 32 18.51 -12.38 -13.66
N TYR A 33 19.77 -12.37 -13.20
CA TYR A 33 20.10 -12.10 -11.79
C TYR A 33 19.82 -10.66 -11.39
N SER A 34 20.14 -9.68 -12.24
CA SER A 34 19.82 -8.27 -11.98
C SER A 34 18.31 -8.05 -11.86
N ILE A 35 17.52 -8.67 -12.74
CA ILE A 35 16.05 -8.63 -12.66
C ILE A 35 15.55 -9.27 -11.37
N LEU A 36 16.12 -10.40 -10.94
CA LEU A 36 15.75 -11.03 -9.67
C LEU A 36 16.04 -10.11 -8.48
N LEU A 37 17.23 -9.50 -8.43
CA LEU A 37 17.62 -8.58 -7.36
C LEU A 37 16.73 -7.33 -7.32
N LEU A 38 16.43 -6.75 -8.49
CA LEU A 38 15.52 -5.60 -8.60
C LEU A 38 14.11 -5.96 -8.12
N ASN A 39 13.59 -7.12 -8.49
CA ASN A 39 12.28 -7.58 -8.02
C ASN A 39 12.29 -7.82 -6.51
N LEU A 40 13.35 -8.42 -5.95
CA LEU A 40 13.48 -8.64 -4.51
C LEU A 40 13.56 -7.32 -3.73
N GLY A 41 14.33 -6.35 -4.23
CA GLY A 41 14.42 -5.01 -3.62
C GLY A 41 13.09 -4.27 -3.68
N THR A 42 12.41 -4.32 -4.83
CA THR A 42 11.08 -3.72 -5.02
C THR A 42 10.04 -4.38 -4.10
N LEU A 43 10.05 -5.71 -4.00
CA LEU A 43 9.17 -6.47 -3.09
C LEU A 43 9.40 -6.07 -1.64
N THR A 44 10.66 -5.93 -1.23
CA THR A 44 11.03 -5.55 0.13
C THR A 44 10.54 -4.12 0.45
N TYR A 45 10.76 -3.18 -0.48
CA TYR A 45 10.30 -1.79 -0.35
C TYR A 45 8.77 -1.69 -0.20
N TYR A 46 8.01 -2.38 -1.05
CA TYR A 46 6.56 -2.37 -0.96
C TYR A 46 6.04 -3.10 0.28
N SER A 47 6.75 -4.13 0.76
CA SER A 47 6.37 -4.84 2.00
C SER A 47 6.40 -3.91 3.23
N VAL A 48 7.36 -2.98 3.31
CA VAL A 48 7.41 -1.97 4.38
C VAL A 48 6.22 -1.03 4.30
N ASN A 49 5.88 -0.55 3.10
CA ASN A 49 4.72 0.32 2.89
C ASN A 49 3.40 -0.39 3.23
N ALA A 50 3.30 -1.69 2.96
CA ALA A 50 2.12 -2.50 3.28
C ALA A 50 1.98 -2.82 4.79
N ALA A 51 3.05 -2.71 5.57
CA ALA A 51 3.01 -2.98 7.01
C ALA A 51 2.16 -1.96 7.79
N VAL A 52 2.23 -0.68 7.40
CA VAL A 52 1.46 0.40 8.02
C VAL A 52 -0.05 0.11 7.98
N PRO A 53 -0.71 -0.01 6.81
CA PRO A 53 -2.15 -0.24 6.75
C PRO A 53 -2.56 -1.57 7.40
N LEU A 54 -1.69 -2.59 7.39
CA LEU A 54 -1.96 -3.86 8.07
C LEU A 54 -2.06 -3.69 9.59
N ILE A 55 -1.15 -2.91 10.19
CA ILE A 55 -1.21 -2.60 11.62
C ILE A 55 -2.47 -1.79 11.94
N TYR A 56 -2.81 -0.78 11.13
CA TYR A 56 -4.05 -0.03 11.32
C TYR A 56 -5.28 -0.95 11.20
N ALA A 57 -5.33 -1.83 10.21
CA ALA A 57 -6.45 -2.77 10.03
C ALA A 57 -6.62 -3.71 11.23
N VAL A 58 -5.54 -4.29 11.76
CA VAL A 58 -5.61 -5.13 12.96
C VAL A 58 -6.12 -4.32 14.15
N ASN A 59 -5.64 -3.07 14.32
CA ASN A 59 -6.08 -2.20 15.40
C ASN A 59 -7.55 -1.75 15.28
N THR A 60 -8.15 -1.76 14.09
CA THR A 60 -9.59 -1.49 13.93
C THR A 60 -10.50 -2.62 14.43
N LEU A 61 -9.94 -3.82 14.69
CA LEU A 61 -10.69 -4.91 15.29
C LEU A 61 -10.86 -4.76 16.82
N HIS A 62 -10.16 -3.79 17.42
CA HIS A 62 -10.28 -3.48 18.85
C HIS A 62 -11.33 -2.39 19.09
N ASP A 63 -12.02 -2.45 20.24
CA ASP A 63 -13.10 -1.52 20.59
C ASP A 63 -12.64 -0.06 20.73
N VAL A 64 -11.40 0.16 21.18
CA VAL A 64 -10.83 1.50 21.37
C VAL A 64 -9.58 1.63 20.50
N LEU A 65 -9.63 2.55 19.54
CA LEU A 65 -8.54 2.79 18.59
C LEU A 65 -7.46 3.65 19.26
N PRO A 66 -6.17 3.25 19.20
CA PRO A 66 -5.10 3.95 19.93
C PRO A 66 -4.84 5.37 19.41
N TRP A 67 -5.16 5.66 18.15
CA TRP A 67 -5.00 6.99 17.54
C TRP A 67 -6.19 7.94 17.73
N MET A 68 -7.27 7.51 18.39
CA MET A 68 -8.46 8.35 18.61
C MET A 68 -8.33 9.30 19.81
N SER A 69 -7.34 9.11 20.68
CA SER A 69 -7.16 9.90 21.89
C SER A 69 -5.73 10.42 22.06
N CYS A 70 -5.60 11.57 22.72
CA CYS A 70 -4.30 12.13 23.10
C CYS A 70 -3.77 11.57 24.44
N ASN A 71 -4.49 10.66 25.10
CA ASN A 71 -4.12 10.12 26.43
C ASN A 71 -3.21 8.88 26.33
N ASN A 72 -2.10 8.98 25.62
CA ASN A 72 -1.13 7.89 25.46
C ASN A 72 0.29 8.36 25.78
N THR A 73 1.15 7.43 26.16
CA THR A 73 2.54 7.72 26.57
C THR A 73 3.42 8.26 25.44
N TRP A 74 3.02 8.10 24.18
CA TRP A 74 3.76 8.55 23.00
C TRP A 74 3.30 9.91 22.46
N ASN A 75 2.26 10.52 23.04
CA ASN A 75 1.73 11.79 22.56
C ASN A 75 2.49 12.98 23.18
N SER A 76 2.80 13.97 22.34
CA SER A 76 3.31 15.26 22.79
C SER A 76 2.26 16.04 23.62
N PRO A 77 2.67 16.95 24.54
CA PRO A 77 1.75 17.84 25.25
C PRO A 77 0.88 18.70 24.33
N ASN A 78 1.33 18.92 23.08
CA ASN A 78 0.61 19.70 22.07
C ASN A 78 -0.25 18.83 21.14
N CYS A 79 -0.69 17.64 21.57
CA CYS A 79 -1.53 16.76 20.76
C CYS A 79 -2.95 17.31 20.59
N SER A 80 -3.48 17.30 19.35
CA SER A 80 -4.87 17.65 19.05
C SER A 80 -5.69 16.43 18.64
N THR A 81 -6.97 16.44 18.99
CA THR A 81 -7.98 15.49 18.49
C THR A 81 -8.97 16.22 17.60
N HIS A 82 -9.77 15.49 16.82
CA HIS A 82 -10.81 16.08 15.96
C HIS A 82 -11.76 17.05 16.69
N ASN A 83 -12.03 16.83 17.99
CA ASN A 83 -12.91 17.69 18.78
C ASN A 83 -12.23 18.96 19.30
N SER A 84 -10.90 18.99 19.32
CA SER A 84 -10.07 20.08 19.85
C SER A 84 -9.28 20.78 18.74
N TYR A 85 -9.60 20.48 17.48
CA TYR A 85 -8.94 21.05 16.32
C TYR A 85 -9.59 22.40 16.00
N ASP A 86 -8.88 23.48 16.31
CA ASP A 86 -9.28 24.84 15.99
C ASP A 86 -8.59 25.28 14.69
N VAL A 87 -9.37 25.72 13.70
CA VAL A 87 -8.86 26.12 12.37
C VAL A 87 -8.23 27.51 12.44
N ASP A 88 -8.59 28.31 13.45
CA ASP A 88 -8.21 29.71 13.60
C ASP A 88 -6.97 29.90 14.51
N GLU A 89 -6.40 28.82 15.07
CA GLU A 89 -5.13 28.88 15.81
C GLU A 89 -3.93 28.95 14.85
N ASP A 90 -3.08 29.98 15.01
CA ASP A 90 -1.83 30.17 14.24
C ASP A 90 -0.80 29.04 14.48
N ASP A 91 -0.92 28.34 15.62
CA ASP A 91 0.00 27.28 16.05
C ASP A 91 -0.66 25.91 15.92
N GLN A 92 -0.54 25.31 14.73
CA GLN A 92 -1.26 24.10 14.40
C GLN A 92 -0.68 22.85 15.09
N LYS A 93 -1.42 22.35 16.08
CA LYS A 93 -1.09 21.18 16.89
C LYS A 93 -1.19 19.86 16.09
N PRO A 94 -0.21 18.94 16.19
CA PRO A 94 -0.24 17.67 15.48
C PRO A 94 -1.41 16.78 15.95
N HIS A 95 -2.13 16.19 14.99
CA HIS A 95 -3.25 15.30 15.27
C HIS A 95 -2.77 13.99 15.92
N SER A 96 -3.56 13.42 16.82
CA SER A 96 -3.27 12.15 17.51
C SER A 96 -2.90 10.99 16.57
N THR A 97 -3.49 10.95 15.36
CA THR A 97 -3.15 9.96 14.32
C THR A 97 -1.73 10.12 13.77
N VAL A 98 -1.28 11.37 13.61
CA VAL A 98 0.07 11.68 13.11
C VAL A 98 1.11 11.35 14.17
N GLU A 99 0.83 11.66 15.44
CA GLU A 99 1.69 11.31 16.56
C GLU A 99 1.82 9.79 16.72
N TYR A 100 0.71 9.05 16.56
CA TYR A 100 0.75 7.57 16.56
C TYR A 100 1.62 7.02 15.42
N PHE A 101 1.51 7.58 14.21
CA PHE A 101 2.36 7.19 13.07
C PHE A 101 3.83 7.50 13.32
N HIS A 102 4.13 8.69 13.84
CA HIS A 102 5.49 9.10 14.22
C HIS A 102 6.06 8.23 15.33
N SER A 103 5.28 7.81 16.31
CA SER A 103 5.74 6.88 17.36
C SER A 103 6.04 5.50 16.79
N MET A 104 5.25 5.04 15.82
CA MET A 104 5.41 3.73 15.20
C MET A 104 6.70 3.63 14.36
N ILE A 105 7.08 4.73 13.69
CA ILE A 105 8.27 4.84 12.81
C ILE A 105 9.46 5.53 13.51
N GLY A 106 9.24 6.10 14.69
CA GLY A 106 10.08 7.09 15.37
C GLY A 106 11.51 6.67 15.70
N SER A 107 11.85 5.40 15.56
CA SER A 107 13.22 4.90 15.69
C SER A 107 14.20 5.46 14.64
N ILE A 108 13.73 6.23 13.66
CA ILE A 108 14.56 6.88 12.63
C ILE A 108 14.95 8.32 13.03
N ARG A 109 14.24 8.96 13.99
CA ARG A 109 14.40 10.40 14.26
C ARG A 109 15.46 10.73 15.31
N ASP A 110 15.69 9.84 16.28
CA ASP A 110 16.74 10.00 17.28
C ASP A 110 18.05 9.41 16.75
N GLY A 111 18.88 10.26 16.13
CA GLY A 111 20.18 9.91 15.53
C GLY A 111 21.24 9.31 16.48
N SER A 112 20.86 8.87 17.67
CA SER A 112 21.64 7.94 18.48
C SER A 112 21.36 6.52 18.01
N GLY A 113 22.39 5.77 17.58
CA GLY A 113 22.29 4.45 16.94
C GLY A 113 21.68 3.31 17.76
N ALA A 114 20.52 3.52 18.35
CA ALA A 114 19.70 2.51 18.97
C ALA A 114 18.84 1.87 17.88
N TRP A 115 19.07 0.59 17.64
CA TRP A 115 18.25 -0.33 16.83
C TRP A 115 16.83 -0.52 17.40
N SER A 116 16.18 0.56 17.85
CA SER A 116 14.90 0.58 18.54
C SER A 116 13.73 0.44 17.56
N LEU A 117 13.84 -0.47 16.60
CA LEU A 117 12.76 -0.76 15.68
C LEU A 117 11.56 -1.30 16.49
N SER A 118 10.38 -0.69 16.31
CA SER A 118 9.18 -1.11 17.03
C SER A 118 8.86 -2.57 16.70
N TRP A 119 8.67 -3.38 17.74
CA TRP A 119 8.45 -4.84 17.59
C TRP A 119 7.19 -5.13 16.75
N SER A 120 6.19 -4.25 16.82
CA SER A 120 4.99 -4.29 16.00
C SER A 120 5.27 -4.15 14.49
N MET A 121 6.22 -3.29 14.10
CA MET A 121 6.64 -3.16 12.69
C MET A 121 7.36 -4.40 12.20
N VAL A 122 8.28 -4.96 12.99
CA VAL A 122 9.00 -6.19 12.64
C VAL A 122 8.03 -7.35 12.43
N LEU A 123 7.09 -7.54 13.35
CA LEU A 123 6.06 -8.57 13.25
C LEU A 123 5.16 -8.39 12.02
N ALA A 124 4.74 -7.17 11.73
CA ALA A 124 3.91 -6.89 10.55
C ALA A 124 4.65 -7.19 9.25
N ILE A 125 5.93 -6.80 9.16
CA ILE A 125 6.78 -7.10 7.99
C ILE A 125 6.97 -8.61 7.85
N VAL A 126 7.30 -9.33 8.92
CA VAL A 126 7.43 -10.80 8.90
C VAL A 126 6.11 -11.46 8.48
N GLY A 127 4.98 -10.98 8.99
CA GLY A 127 3.65 -11.45 8.57
C GLY A 127 3.40 -11.28 7.08
N ILE A 128 3.75 -10.12 6.51
CA ILE A 128 3.65 -9.86 5.06
C ILE A 128 4.54 -10.79 4.27
N TRP A 129 5.80 -11.00 4.71
CA TRP A 129 6.71 -11.95 4.06
C TRP A 129 6.22 -13.39 4.11
N VAL A 130 5.61 -13.81 5.23
CA VAL A 130 4.97 -15.14 5.34
C VAL A 130 3.80 -15.25 4.37
N VAL A 131 2.94 -14.24 4.27
CA VAL A 131 1.83 -14.21 3.30
C VAL A 131 2.37 -14.27 1.88
N VAL A 132 3.38 -13.48 1.53
CA VAL A 132 4.04 -13.51 0.22
C VAL A 132 4.62 -14.89 -0.07
N LEU A 133 5.31 -15.50 0.89
CA LEU A 133 5.86 -16.85 0.75
C LEU A 133 4.74 -17.88 0.53
N LEU A 134 3.65 -17.81 1.30
CA LEU A 134 2.48 -18.67 1.12
C LEU A 134 1.83 -18.48 -0.26
N LEU A 135 1.74 -17.25 -0.76
CA LEU A 135 1.25 -16.95 -2.11
C LEU A 135 2.18 -17.49 -3.21
N LEU A 136 3.50 -17.51 -2.97
CA LEU A 136 4.48 -18.10 -3.89
C LEU A 136 4.46 -19.64 -3.87
N LEU A 137 4.20 -20.24 -2.70
CA LEU A 137 4.11 -21.70 -2.53
C LEU A 137 2.76 -22.27 -3.03
N ASN A 138 1.68 -21.50 -2.89
CA ASN A 138 0.37 -21.84 -3.43
C ASN A 138 0.40 -21.68 -4.95
N ARG A 139 0.25 -22.79 -5.67
CA ARG A 139 0.37 -22.89 -7.14
C ARG A 139 -0.36 -21.74 -7.84
N VAL A 140 0.32 -21.11 -8.81
CA VAL A 140 -0.13 -20.01 -9.71
C VAL A 140 -1.53 -20.17 -10.32
N SER A 141 -2.08 -21.39 -10.32
CA SER A 141 -3.46 -21.69 -10.74
C SER A 141 -4.54 -21.03 -9.86
N ILE A 142 -4.25 -20.70 -8.59
CA ILE A 142 -5.21 -20.04 -7.68
C ILE A 142 -5.31 -18.54 -7.99
N ILE A 143 -4.21 -17.89 -8.38
CA ILE A 143 -4.16 -16.45 -8.72
C ILE A 143 -5.10 -16.11 -9.88
N GLY A 144 -5.15 -16.97 -10.91
CA GLY A 144 -6.08 -16.80 -12.04
C GLY A 144 -7.55 -16.87 -11.64
N LYS A 145 -7.90 -17.73 -10.67
CA LYS A 145 -9.27 -17.85 -10.15
C LYS A 145 -9.65 -16.69 -9.23
N VAL A 146 -8.73 -16.22 -8.39
CA VAL A 146 -8.95 -15.08 -7.49
C VAL A 146 -9.04 -13.77 -8.28
N MET A 147 -8.20 -13.54 -9.28
CA MET A 147 -8.30 -12.35 -10.14
C MET A 147 -9.65 -12.30 -10.88
N PHE A 148 -10.09 -13.41 -11.46
CA PHE A 148 -11.38 -13.44 -12.16
C PHE A 148 -12.56 -13.04 -11.25
N ASN A 149 -12.52 -13.46 -9.98
CA ASN A 149 -13.56 -13.11 -9.00
C ASN A 149 -13.39 -11.71 -8.36
N ALA A 150 -12.17 -11.16 -8.33
CA ALA A 150 -11.88 -9.85 -7.72
C ALA A 150 -12.04 -8.67 -8.70
N VAL A 151 -11.88 -8.88 -10.00
CA VAL A 151 -12.07 -7.85 -11.05
C VAL A 151 -13.38 -7.07 -10.95
N PRO A 152 -14.56 -7.66 -10.67
CA PRO A 152 -15.79 -6.89 -10.52
C PRO A 152 -15.82 -5.96 -9.28
N PHE A 153 -14.97 -6.19 -8.27
CA PHE A 153 -14.91 -5.33 -7.07
C PHE A 153 -14.04 -4.07 -7.28
N PHE A 154 -13.03 -4.14 -8.15
CA PHE A 154 -12.12 -3.02 -8.43
C PHE A 154 -12.56 -2.13 -9.60
N CYS A 155 -13.70 -2.44 -10.23
CA CYS A 155 -14.27 -1.66 -11.32
C CYS A 155 -15.55 -0.92 -10.86
N PRO A 156 -15.45 0.21 -10.12
CA PRO A 156 -16.60 1.01 -9.73
C PRO A 156 -17.12 1.89 -10.88
N LEU A 157 -17.06 1.42 -12.12
CA LEU A 157 -17.49 2.22 -13.29
C LEU A 157 -19.01 2.32 -13.47
N PRO A 158 -19.88 1.38 -13.07
CA PRO A 158 -21.32 1.60 -13.19
C PRO A 158 -21.95 2.33 -11.99
N ILE A 159 -21.32 2.31 -10.80
CA ILE A 159 -21.91 2.89 -9.58
C ILE A 159 -21.65 4.40 -9.48
N SER A 160 -20.47 4.89 -9.90
CA SER A 160 -20.17 6.33 -9.88
C SER A 160 -20.99 7.14 -10.89
N LEU A 161 -21.39 6.55 -12.03
CA LEU A 161 -22.29 7.20 -12.99
C LEU A 161 -23.73 7.29 -12.46
N ALA A 162 -24.19 6.29 -11.70
CA ALA A 162 -25.52 6.30 -11.09
C ALA A 162 -25.62 7.24 -9.87
N ALA A 163 -24.52 7.44 -9.13
CA ALA A 163 -24.46 8.35 -7.99
C ALA A 163 -24.53 9.84 -8.42
N SER A 164 -23.98 10.20 -9.59
CA SER A 164 -24.05 11.57 -10.13
C SER A 164 -25.50 12.02 -10.43
N GLN A 165 -26.36 11.11 -10.87
CA GLN A 165 -27.78 11.42 -11.17
C GLN A 165 -28.68 11.48 -9.94
N ARG A 166 -28.17 11.09 -8.76
CA ARG A 166 -28.97 10.93 -7.54
C ARG A 166 -28.59 11.92 -6.43
N CYS A 167 -27.88 12.99 -6.79
CA CYS A 167 -27.70 14.17 -5.93
C CYS A 167 -28.84 15.18 -6.19
N PRO A 168 -29.75 15.41 -5.22
CA PRO A 168 -30.82 16.39 -5.36
C PRO A 168 -30.26 17.79 -5.09
N ASN A 169 -29.53 18.39 -6.06
CA ASN A 169 -29.32 19.85 -6.22
C ASN A 169 -28.27 20.23 -7.29
N SER A 170 -28.17 19.51 -8.41
CA SER A 170 -27.29 19.91 -9.54
C SER A 170 -27.99 20.76 -10.62
N GLY A 171 -29.06 21.48 -10.27
CA GLY A 171 -29.80 22.37 -11.17
C GLY A 171 -29.07 23.65 -11.60
N LEU A 172 -27.78 23.81 -11.25
CA LEU A 172 -26.98 25.01 -11.54
C LEU A 172 -25.80 24.77 -12.49
N PHE A 173 -25.50 23.53 -12.87
CA PHE A 173 -24.33 23.23 -13.72
C PHE A 173 -24.68 22.75 -15.14
N SER A 174 -25.97 22.70 -15.49
CA SER A 174 -26.42 22.27 -16.83
C SER A 174 -26.38 23.35 -17.91
N SER A 175 -26.13 24.63 -17.56
CA SER A 175 -26.19 25.74 -18.52
C SER A 175 -24.84 26.12 -19.15
N SER A 176 -23.72 25.51 -18.73
CA SER A 176 -22.38 25.91 -19.21
C SER A 176 -21.74 24.94 -20.21
N LEU A 177 -22.36 23.80 -20.50
CA LEU A 177 -21.81 22.76 -21.39
C LEU A 177 -22.48 22.68 -22.77
N SER A 178 -23.40 23.59 -23.11
CA SER A 178 -23.98 23.71 -24.46
C SER A 178 -23.33 24.80 -25.31
N SER A 179 -22.17 25.33 -24.91
CA SER A 179 -21.44 26.34 -25.69
C SER A 179 -19.94 26.23 -25.44
N PHE A 180 -19.33 25.12 -25.84
CA PHE A 180 -17.97 25.02 -26.43
C PHE A 180 -17.78 23.63 -27.03
#